data_AF-A0A3M1JF50-F1
#
_entry.id   AF-A0A3M1JF50-F1
#
_cell.length_a   1.000
_cell.length_b   1.000
_cell.length_c   1.000
_cell.angle_alpha   90.00
_cell.angle_beta   90.00
_cell.angle_gamma   90.00
#
_symmetry.space_group_name_H-M   'P 1'
#
loop_
_entity.id
_entity.type
_entity.pdbx_description
1 polymer ?
#
loop_
_entity_poly.entity_id
_entity_poly.type
_entity_poly.pdbx_seq_one_letter_code
_entity_poly.pdbx_strand_id
1 'polypeptide(L)'
;MEANRQMRRVAVIGGTRIPFCRSHTAYAELSNLEMLTTALNGLVERFSLQGVHVDEVVGGAVVTHSKDWNLAREAVIGTRLAPSTPGVTLMQACGTSLH
;
A
#
# COMPACT_ATOMS: atom_id res chain seq x y z
N MET A 1 14.17 20.14 31.79
CA MET A 1 12.97 20.66 31.10
C MET A 1 12.27 19.47 30.47
N GLU A 2 11.35 18.86 31.22
CA GLU A 2 10.55 17.73 30.76
C GLU A 2 9.50 18.26 29.79
N ALA A 3 9.70 18.09 28.49
CA ALA A 3 8.64 18.36 27.53
C ALA A 3 7.62 17.22 27.67
N ASN A 4 6.48 17.49 28.30
CA ASN A 4 5.30 16.63 28.25
C ASN A 4 4.84 16.57 26.79
N ARG A 5 5.45 15.68 26.00
CA ARG A 5 5.16 15.50 24.58
C ARG A 5 3.85 14.75 24.47
N GLN A 6 2.75 15.48 24.49
CA GLN A 6 1.42 14.93 24.25
C GLN A 6 1.46 14.22 22.89
N MET A 7 1.36 12.89 22.88
CA MET A 7 1.45 12.10 21.65
C MET A 7 0.31 12.51 20.71
N ARG A 8 0.63 12.64 19.41
CA ARG A 8 -0.39 12.85 18.38
C ARG A 8 -1.31 11.64 18.37
N ARG A 9 -2.62 11.86 18.49
CA ARG A 9 -3.62 10.80 18.40
C ARG A 9 -3.63 10.24 16.97
N VAL A 10 -3.68 8.92 16.85
CA VAL A 10 -3.72 8.19 15.59
C VAL A 10 -4.96 7.30 15.58
N ALA A 11 -5.61 7.17 14.43
CA ALA A 11 -6.77 6.31 14.24
C ALA A 11 -6.71 5.60 12.89
N VAL A 12 -7.24 4.38 12.84
CA VAL A 12 -7.48 3.65 11.59
C VAL A 12 -8.84 4.07 11.06
N ILE A 13 -8.85 4.82 9.95
CA ILE A 13 -10.09 5.35 9.35
C ILE A 13 -10.86 4.27 8.59
N GLY A 14 -10.15 3.28 8.05
CA GLY A 14 -10.74 2.08 7.47
C GLY A 14 -9.72 1.29 6.67
N GLY A 15 -10.21 0.36 5.85
CA GLY A 15 -9.35 -0.54 5.09
C GLY A 15 -10.08 -1.19 3.91
N THR A 16 -9.31 -1.78 3.01
CA THR A 16 -9.80 -2.65 1.94
C THR A 16 -8.78 -3.74 1.67
N ARG A 17 -9.18 -4.76 0.92
CA ARG A 17 -8.29 -5.80 0.42
C ARG A 17 -8.87 -6.43 -0.83
N ILE A 18 -8.00 -7.04 -1.63
CA ILE A 18 -8.45 -8.04 -2.60
C ILE A 18 -8.90 -9.33 -1.87
N PRO A 19 -9.75 -10.15 -2.48
CA PRO A 19 -10.02 -11.51 -2.00
C PRO A 19 -8.74 -12.33 -1.83
N PHE A 20 -8.70 -13.25 -0.87
CA PHE A 20 -7.63 -14.24 -0.82
C PHE A 20 -8.02 -15.45 -1.65
N CYS A 21 -7.13 -15.90 -2.52
CA CYS A 21 -7.29 -17.14 -3.29
C CYS A 21 -6.10 -18.07 -3.04
N ARG A 22 -6.26 -19.34 -3.40
CA ARG A 22 -5.18 -20.33 -3.34
C ARG A 22 -4.09 -19.97 -4.36
N SER A 23 -2.83 -20.20 -4.04
CA SER A 23 -1.72 -20.03 -4.98
C SER A 23 -1.94 -20.85 -6.26
N HIS A 24 -1.53 -20.29 -7.40
CA HIS A 24 -1.75 -20.86 -8.75
C HIS A 24 -3.23 -21.04 -9.14
N THR A 25 -4.12 -20.15 -8.67
CA THR A 25 -5.53 -20.13 -9.07
C THR A 25 -5.94 -18.77 -9.64
N ALA A 26 -6.86 -18.03 -9.01
CA ALA A 26 -7.49 -16.83 -9.57
C ALA A 26 -6.52 -15.69 -9.90
N TYR A 27 -5.36 -15.62 -9.23
CA TYR A 27 -4.31 -14.61 -9.47
C TYR A 27 -3.03 -15.20 -10.07
N ALA A 28 -3.08 -16.40 -10.66
CA ALA A 28 -1.88 -17.10 -11.14
C ALA A 28 -1.05 -16.28 -12.14
N GLU A 29 -1.72 -15.50 -12.99
CA GLU A 29 -1.09 -14.68 -14.03
C GLU A 29 -0.92 -13.21 -13.63
N LEU A 30 -1.24 -12.84 -12.38
CA LEU A 30 -1.15 -11.46 -11.91
C LEU A 30 0.14 -11.23 -11.12
N SER A 31 0.73 -10.06 -11.34
CA SER A 31 1.89 -9.58 -10.60
C SER A 31 1.52 -9.02 -9.22
N ASN A 32 2.52 -8.95 -8.33
CA ASN A 32 2.39 -8.25 -7.05
C ASN A 32 1.97 -6.78 -7.25
N LEU A 33 2.48 -6.14 -8.30
CA LEU A 33 2.15 -4.77 -8.64
C LEU A 33 0.66 -4.62 -8.97
N GLU A 34 0.10 -5.48 -9.82
CA GLU A 34 -1.32 -5.46 -10.16
C GLU A 34 -2.20 -5.70 -8.93
N MET A 35 -1.83 -6.66 -8.08
CA MET A 35 -2.57 -6.98 -6.85
C MET A 35 -2.54 -5.81 -5.86
N LEU A 36 -1.38 -5.20 -5.62
CA LEU A 36 -1.23 -4.05 -4.71
C LEU A 36 -1.96 -2.82 -5.27
N THR A 37 -1.81 -2.53 -6.56
CA THR A 37 -2.49 -1.42 -7.25
C THR A 37 -4.01 -1.58 -7.16
N THR A 38 -4.52 -2.80 -7.31
CA THR A 38 -5.96 -3.10 -7.17
C THR A 38 -6.44 -2.83 -5.75
N ALA A 39 -5.69 -3.28 -4.74
CA ALA A 39 -6.03 -2.99 -3.34
C ALA A 39 -6.03 -1.49 -3.05
N LEU A 40 -5.03 -0.74 -3.53
CA LEU A 40 -4.97 0.73 -3.36
C LEU A 40 -6.12 1.44 -4.07
N ASN A 41 -6.46 1.07 -5.31
CA ASN A 41 -7.60 1.66 -6.01
C ASN A 41 -8.92 1.41 -5.27
N GLY A 42 -9.08 0.25 -4.63
CA GLY A 42 -10.23 0.00 -3.74
C GLY A 42 -10.32 0.97 -2.56
N LEU A 43 -9.19 1.40 -1.97
CA LEU A 43 -9.17 2.42 -0.93
C LEU A 43 -9.52 3.78 -1.51
N VAL A 44 -8.90 4.12 -2.64
CA VAL A 44 -9.12 5.40 -3.33
C VAL A 44 -10.59 5.58 -3.67
N GLU A 45 -11.25 4.55 -4.19
CA GLU A 45 -12.68 4.58 -4.50
C GLU A 45 -13.52 4.66 -3.23
N ARG A 46 -13.26 3.81 -2.23
CA ARG A 46 -14.04 3.77 -0.98
C ARG A 46 -13.99 5.08 -0.20
N PHE A 47 -12.86 5.79 -0.23
CA PHE A 47 -12.63 7.02 0.53
C PHE A 47 -12.57 8.28 -0.35
N SER A 48 -12.93 8.17 -1.64
CA SER A 48 -12.95 9.31 -2.58
C SER A 48 -11.62 10.09 -2.63
N LEU A 49 -10.50 9.38 -2.76
CA LEU A 49 -9.14 9.95 -2.72
C LEU A 49 -8.56 10.26 -4.12
N GLN A 50 -9.40 10.39 -5.14
CA GLN A 50 -8.94 10.62 -6.51
C GLN A 50 -8.22 11.98 -6.61
N GLY A 51 -6.99 11.98 -7.11
CA GLY A 51 -6.14 13.17 -7.20
C GLY A 51 -5.66 13.73 -5.85
N VAL A 52 -5.97 13.06 -4.73
CA VAL A 52 -5.55 13.51 -3.40
C VAL A 52 -4.08 13.16 -3.18
N HIS A 53 -3.33 14.12 -2.63
CA HIS A 53 -1.99 13.88 -2.11
C HIS A 53 -2.10 13.26 -0.73
N VAL A 54 -1.56 12.04 -0.58
CA VAL A 54 -1.35 11.40 0.71
C VAL A 54 0.12 11.56 1.06
N ASP A 55 0.42 11.91 2.31
CA ASP A 55 1.80 12.23 2.71
C ASP A 55 2.75 11.04 2.57
N GLU A 56 2.25 9.80 2.64
CA GLU A 56 3.04 8.58 2.46
C GLU A 56 2.17 7.36 2.15
N VAL A 57 2.63 6.47 1.28
CA VAL A 57 2.07 5.13 1.08
C VAL A 57 3.14 4.08 1.35
N VAL A 58 2.91 3.28 2.38
CA VAL A 58 3.78 2.18 2.77
C VAL A 58 3.17 0.86 2.32
N GLY A 59 3.96 0.02 1.65
CA GLY A 59 3.52 -1.29 1.20
C GLY A 59 4.69 -2.22 0.90
N GLY A 60 4.40 -3.47 0.54
CA GLY A 60 5.46 -4.41 0.18
C GLY A 60 4.99 -5.84 0.03
N ALA A 61 5.93 -6.71 -0.31
CA ALA A 61 5.74 -8.15 -0.39
C ALA A 61 7.01 -8.85 0.07
N VAL A 62 6.89 -10.06 0.64
CA VAL A 62 8.04 -10.84 1.12
C VAL A 62 8.87 -11.38 -0.05
N VAL A 63 8.19 -11.77 -1.13
CA VAL A 63 8.80 -12.23 -2.36
C VAL A 63 8.45 -11.23 -3.45
N THR A 64 9.44 -10.51 -3.95
CA THR A 64 9.31 -9.51 -5.02
C THR A 64 10.06 -9.95 -6.27
N HIS A 65 9.65 -9.45 -7.42
CA HIS A 65 10.45 -9.57 -8.64
C HIS A 65 11.49 -8.46 -8.66
N SER A 66 12.70 -8.72 -9.16
CA SER A 66 13.78 -7.71 -9.26
C SER A 66 13.45 -6.48 -10.12
N LYS A 67 12.35 -6.53 -10.87
CA LYS A 67 11.86 -5.44 -11.72
C LYS A 67 11.01 -4.45 -10.93
N ASP A 68 10.42 -4.90 -9.82
CA ASP A 68 9.57 -4.12 -8.92
C ASP A 68 10.48 -3.48 -7.87
N TRP A 69 11.30 -2.50 -8.29
CA TRP A 69 12.35 -1.91 -7.45
C TRP A 69 11.77 -1.18 -6.24
N ASN A 70 10.70 -0.42 -6.45
CA ASN A 70 9.89 0.15 -5.38
C ASN A 70 8.42 -0.14 -5.66
N LEU A 71 8.02 -1.39 -5.41
CA LEU A 71 6.66 -1.91 -5.58
C LEU A 71 5.56 -0.96 -5.09
N ALA A 72 5.70 -0.37 -3.89
CA ALA A 72 4.73 0.56 -3.35
C ALA A 72 4.63 1.84 -4.18
N ARG A 73 5.77 2.42 -4.58
CA ARG A 73 5.79 3.62 -5.42
C ARG A 73 5.21 3.36 -6.81
N GLU A 74 5.58 2.25 -7.41
CA GLU A 74 5.05 1.82 -8.71
C GLU A 74 3.53 1.60 -8.63
N ALA A 75 3.05 0.99 -7.55
CA ALA A 75 1.62 0.80 -7.32
C ALA A 75 0.88 2.14 -7.16
N VAL A 76 1.44 3.11 -6.43
CA VAL A 76 0.84 4.46 -6.31
C VAL A 76 0.69 5.12 -7.69
N ILE A 77 1.71 5.04 -8.54
CA ILE A 77 1.66 5.59 -9.91
C ILE A 77 0.57 4.91 -10.75
N GLY A 78 0.30 3.62 -10.52
CA GLY A 78 -0.78 2.87 -11.17
C GLY A 78 -2.19 3.16 -10.63
N THR A 79 -2.34 4.00 -9.60
CA THR A 79 -3.64 4.35 -9.01
C THR A 79 -4.14 5.72 -9.46
N ARG A 80 -5.34 6.10 -8.99
CA ARG A 80 -5.88 7.46 -9.14
C ARG A 80 -5.43 8.45 -8.06
N LEU A 81 -4.47 8.11 -7.20
CA LEU A 81 -3.89 9.07 -6.24
C LEU A 81 -3.10 10.17 -6.96
N ALA A 82 -2.80 11.27 -6.27
CA ALA A 82 -1.90 12.27 -6.81
C ALA A 82 -0.52 11.65 -7.09
N PRO A 83 0.10 11.90 -8.26
CA PRO A 83 1.45 11.40 -8.56
C PRO A 83 2.52 11.90 -7.59
N SER A 84 2.26 13.00 -6.89
CA SER A 84 3.12 13.57 -5.85
C SER A 84 3.16 12.74 -4.56
N THR A 85 2.19 11.86 -4.33
CA THR A 85 2.13 10.95 -3.16
C THR A 85 3.37 10.06 -3.15
N PRO A 86 4.28 10.15 -2.17
CA PRO A 86 5.44 9.27 -2.10
C PRO A 86 5.01 7.83 -1.75
N GLY A 87 5.89 6.88 -2.06
CA GLY A 87 5.68 5.49 -1.74
C GLY A 87 6.97 4.79 -1.37
N VAL A 88 6.93 3.99 -0.30
CA VAL A 88 8.07 3.26 0.23
C VAL A 88 7.75 1.77 0.31
N THR A 89 8.62 0.97 -0.30
CA THR A 89 8.56 -0.48 -0.20
C THR A 89 9.33 -0.95 1.02
N LEU A 90 8.70 -1.77 1.85
CA LEU A 90 9.34 -2.40 3.00
C LEU A 90 9.10 -3.91 3.03
N MET A 91 9.97 -4.62 3.75
CA MET A 91 9.95 -6.06 3.85
C MET A 91 10.38 -6.50 5.24
N GLN A 92 9.51 -7.25 5.93
CA GLN A 92 9.81 -7.83 7.23
C GLN A 92 9.14 -9.19 7.40
N ALA A 93 9.45 -10.14 6.50
CA ALA A 93 8.82 -11.47 6.47
C ALA A 93 7.29 -11.35 6.62
N CYS A 94 6.66 -12.21 7.44
CA CYS A 94 5.21 -12.15 7.68
C CYS A 94 4.74 -10.82 8.32
N GLY A 95 5.63 -10.03 8.91
CA GLY A 95 5.34 -8.72 9.49
C GLY A 95 5.29 -7.57 8.50
N THR A 96 5.58 -7.79 7.21
CA THR A 96 5.65 -6.75 6.17
C THR A 96 4.45 -5.80 6.15
N SER A 97 3.22 -6.28 6.38
CA SER A 97 2.02 -5.43 6.34
C SER A 97 1.69 -4.75 7.67
N LEU A 98 2.45 -5.01 8.73
CA LEU A 98 2.23 -4.46 10.08
C LEU A 98 3.22 -3.36 10.48
N HIS A 99 4.32 -3.23 9.72
CA HIS A 99 5.38 -2.23 9.95
C HIS A 99 5.21 -1.09 8.96
#